data_AF-A0A2S6FVN1-F1
#
_entry.id   AF-A0A2S6FVN1-F1
#
_cell.length_a   1.000
_cell.length_b   1.000
_cell.length_c   1.000
_cell.angle_alpha   90.00
_cell.angle_beta   90.00
_cell.angle_gamma   90.00
#
_symmetry.space_group_name_H-M   'P 1'
#
loop_
_entity.id
_entity.type
_entity.pdbx_description
1 polymer ?
#
loop_
_entity_poly.entity_id
_entity_poly.type
_entity_poly.pdbx_seq_one_letter_code
_entity_poly.pdbx_strand_id
1 'polypeptide(L)'
;MEDGILRAVKWEGNSKDMYKLVLSQTPLLFKKQIIILVSNWINHNNIKVITEEVVFEIVEDIAPLKIKMKLLPVLKSMRSI
;
A
#
# COMPACT_ATOMS: atom_id res chain seq x y z
N MET A 1 13.81 5.20 -8.16
CA MET A 1 13.19 4.65 -9.38
C MET A 1 11.85 4.09 -8.94
N GLU A 2 10.76 4.80 -9.23
CA GLU A 2 9.41 4.28 -8.97
C GLU A 2 9.17 3.07 -9.87
N ASP A 3 8.70 1.98 -9.28
CA ASP A 3 8.49 0.71 -9.95
C ASP A 3 7.49 0.86 -11.11
N GLY A 4 7.76 0.20 -12.24
CA GLY A 4 6.92 0.31 -13.44
C GLY A 4 5.48 -0.16 -13.19
N ILE A 5 5.31 -1.15 -12.29
CA ILE A 5 4.02 -1.71 -11.92
C ILE A 5 3.13 -0.67 -11.21
N LEU A 6 3.66 0.07 -10.23
CA LEU A 6 2.90 1.09 -9.49
C LEU A 6 2.47 2.28 -10.35
N ARG A 7 3.13 2.50 -11.49
CA ARG A 7 2.74 3.50 -12.50
C ARG A 7 1.72 2.97 -13.51
N ALA A 8 1.66 1.66 -13.72
CA ALA A 8 0.74 1.02 -14.66
C ALA A 8 -0.65 0.76 -14.06
N VAL A 9 -0.75 0.64 -12.74
CA VAL A 9 -2.02 0.44 -12.03
C VAL A 9 -2.85 1.74 -11.98
N LYS A 10 -4.16 1.58 -12.08
CA LYS A 10 -5.11 2.67 -11.84
C LYS A 10 -5.34 2.79 -10.33
N TRP A 11 -5.30 4.01 -9.80
CA TRP A 11 -5.64 4.29 -8.41
C TRP A 11 -7.04 4.89 -8.34
N GLU A 12 -7.86 4.43 -7.40
CA GLU A 12 -9.24 4.91 -7.21
C GLU A 12 -9.50 5.32 -5.75
N GLY A 13 -10.38 6.32 -5.58
CA GLY A 13 -10.68 6.89 -4.26
C GLY A 13 -9.43 7.45 -3.58
N ASN A 14 -9.31 7.25 -2.27
CA ASN A 14 -8.15 7.71 -1.49
C ASN A 14 -6.97 6.72 -1.48
N SER A 15 -7.00 5.66 -2.28
CA SER A 15 -6.03 4.57 -2.21
C SER A 15 -4.59 5.02 -2.44
N LYS A 16 -4.36 5.99 -3.32
CA LYS A 16 -3.03 6.54 -3.59
C LYS A 16 -2.45 7.27 -2.37
N ASP A 17 -3.28 8.02 -1.65
CA ASP A 17 -2.84 8.75 -0.47
C ASP A 17 -2.70 7.85 0.75
N MET A 18 -3.56 6.83 0.87
CA MET A 18 -3.37 5.73 1.84
C MET A 18 -2.02 5.04 1.63
N TYR A 19 -1.67 4.69 0.38
CA TYR A 19 -0.38 4.07 0.09
C TYR A 19 0.81 4.99 0.39
N LYS A 20 0.72 6.29 0.06
CA LYS A 20 1.75 7.27 0.44
C LYS A 20 1.92 7.34 1.96
N LEU A 21 0.84 7.27 2.73
CA LEU A 21 0.91 7.23 4.19
C LEU A 21 1.64 5.98 4.66
N VAL A 22 1.33 4.80 4.12
CA VAL A 22 2.06 3.56 4.44
C VAL A 22 3.56 3.72 4.19
N LEU A 23 3.93 4.30 3.04
CA LEU A 23 5.33 4.59 2.73
C LEU A 23 5.94 5.67 3.63
N SER A 24 5.17 6.64 4.11
CA SER A 24 5.67 7.68 5.01
C SER A 24 5.96 7.14 6.40
N GLN A 25 5.21 6.13 6.86
CA GLN A 25 5.45 5.42 8.12
C GLN A 25 6.61 4.41 8.03
N THR A 26 7.10 4.15 6.82
CA THR A 26 8.23 3.24 6.59
C THR A 26 9.55 3.99 6.72
N PRO A 27 10.51 3.52 7.54
CA PRO A 27 11.84 4.13 7.62
C PRO A 27 12.52 4.18 6.24
N LEU A 28 13.26 5.26 5.97
CA LEU A 28 13.82 5.55 4.65
C LEU A 28 14.63 4.37 4.07
N LEU A 29 15.40 3.69 4.92
CA LEU A 29 16.22 2.53 4.56
C LEU A 29 15.39 1.36 3.99
N PHE A 30 14.13 1.22 4.41
CA PHE A 30 13.25 0.13 3.98
C PHE A 30 12.25 0.53 2.89
N LYS A 31 12.10 1.83 2.58
CA LYS A 31 11.10 2.30 1.59
C LYS A 31 11.24 1.61 0.24
N LYS A 32 12.47 1.46 -0.26
CA LYS A 32 12.71 0.77 -1.54
C LYS A 32 12.27 -0.70 -1.49
N GLN A 33 12.54 -1.38 -0.38
CA GLN A 33 12.17 -2.78 -0.21
C GLN A 33 10.66 -2.96 -0.10
N ILE A 34 9.97 -2.06 0.63
CA ILE A 34 8.50 -2.06 0.70
C ILE A 34 7.87 -1.80 -0.68
N ILE A 35 8.40 -0.84 -1.45
CA ILE A 35 7.94 -0.60 -2.84
C ILE A 35 8.02 -1.89 -3.67
N ILE A 36 9.16 -2.58 -3.64
CA ILE A 36 9.34 -3.85 -4.38
C ILE A 36 8.38 -4.93 -3.90
N LEU A 37 8.22 -5.10 -2.58
CA LEU A 37 7.30 -6.08 -2.01
C LEU A 37 5.86 -5.83 -2.44
N VAL A 38 5.43 -4.57 -2.42
CA VAL A 38 4.08 -4.17 -2.84
C VAL A 38 3.90 -4.37 -4.34
N SER A 39 4.86 -3.98 -5.17
CA SER A 39 4.82 -4.24 -6.62
C SER A 39 4.72 -5.73 -6.94
N ASN A 40 5.50 -6.56 -6.25
CA ASN A 40 5.46 -8.01 -6.41
C ASN A 40 4.11 -8.58 -6.00
N TRP A 41 3.54 -8.11 -4.88
CA TRP A 41 2.22 -8.51 -4.42
C TRP A 41 1.14 -8.14 -5.43
N ILE A 42 1.17 -6.92 -5.98
CA ILE A 42 0.23 -6.47 -7.02
C ILE A 42 0.32 -7.34 -8.27
N ASN A 43 1.55 -7.60 -8.74
CA ASN A 43 1.78 -8.42 -9.92
C ASN A 43 1.33 -9.87 -9.70
N HIS A 44 1.63 -10.45 -8.53
CA HIS A 44 1.22 -11.80 -8.17
C HIS A 44 -0.31 -11.96 -8.14
N ASN A 45 -1.01 -10.95 -7.62
CA ASN A 45 -2.48 -10.93 -7.55
C ASN A 45 -3.15 -10.38 -8.82
N ASN A 46 -2.39 -10.06 -9.88
CA ASN A 46 -2.87 -9.48 -11.13
C ASN A 46 -3.75 -8.23 -10.94
N ILE A 47 -3.44 -7.40 -9.94
CA ILE A 47 -4.23 -6.22 -9.61
C ILE A 47 -3.96 -5.12 -10.65
N LYS A 48 -5.02 -4.68 -11.32
CA LYS A 48 -4.98 -3.56 -12.29
C LYS A 48 -5.50 -2.25 -11.72
N VAL A 49 -6.37 -2.34 -10.71
CA VAL A 49 -7.00 -1.20 -10.05
C VAL A 49 -6.77 -1.33 -8.56
N ILE A 50 -6.14 -0.33 -7.96
CA ILE A 50 -5.91 -0.26 -6.52
C ILE A 50 -6.98 0.64 -5.92
N THR A 51 -7.91 0.00 -5.21
CA THR A 51 -8.91 0.67 -4.36
C THR A 51 -8.37 0.80 -2.93
N GLU A 52 -9.13 1.46 -2.07
CA GLU A 52 -8.79 1.56 -0.64
C GLU A 52 -8.70 0.17 0.00
N GLU A 53 -9.59 -0.76 -0.38
CA GLU A 53 -9.59 -2.15 0.11
C GLU A 53 -8.30 -2.88 -0.21
N VAL A 54 -7.80 -2.74 -1.45
CA VAL A 54 -6.53 -3.34 -1.86
C VAL A 54 -5.37 -2.83 -1.00
N VAL A 55 -5.39 -1.56 -0.58
CA VAL A 55 -4.35 -1.03 0.33
C VAL A 55 -4.42 -1.69 1.70
N PHE A 56 -5.63 -1.98 2.21
CA PHE A 56 -5.78 -2.75 3.45
C PHE A 56 -5.22 -4.17 3.29
N GLU A 57 -5.57 -4.87 2.21
CA GLU A 57 -5.07 -6.22 1.92
C GLU A 57 -3.53 -6.26 1.85
N ILE A 58 -2.92 -5.30 1.16
CA ILE A 58 -1.46 -5.17 1.09
C ILE A 58 -0.85 -5.01 2.49
N VAL A 59 -1.43 -4.17 3.33
CA VAL A 59 -0.92 -3.94 4.70
C VAL A 59 -1.15 -5.17 5.57
N GLU A 60 -2.27 -5.87 5.40
CA GLU A 60 -2.56 -7.13 6.08
C GLU A 60 -1.59 -8.25 5.64
N ASP A 61 -1.19 -8.31 4.38
CA ASP A 61 -0.34 -9.41 3.93
C ASP A 61 1.16 -9.16 4.19
N ILE A 62 1.59 -7.90 4.13
CA ILE A 62 3.03 -7.56 4.12
C ILE A 62 3.50 -7.02 5.48
N ALA A 63 2.67 -6.27 6.21
CA ALA A 63 3.14 -5.56 7.37
C ALA A 63 3.23 -6.46 8.62
N PRO A 64 4.29 -6.31 9.45
CA PRO A 64 4.34 -6.98 10.75
C PRO A 64 3.18 -6.58 11.65
N LEU A 65 2.73 -7.47 12.54
CA LEU A 65 1.57 -7.25 13.43
C LEU A 65 1.60 -5.89 14.16
N LYS A 66 2.77 -5.52 14.72
CA LYS A 66 2.94 -4.25 15.44
C LYS A 66 2.71 -3.02 14.55
N ILE A 67 3.00 -3.13 13.25
CA ILE A 67 2.79 -2.09 12.26
C ILE A 67 1.31 -2.06 11.85
N LYS A 68 0.69 -3.22 11.62
CA LYS A 68 -0.75 -3.33 11.33
C LYS A 68 -1.61 -2.64 12.40
N MET A 69 -1.35 -2.95 13.67
CA MET A 69 -2.08 -2.36 14.80
C MET A 69 -2.01 -0.82 14.84
N LYS A 70 -0.97 -0.22 14.26
CA LYS A 70 -0.82 1.23 14.16
C LYS A 70 -1.41 1.81 12.87
N LEU A 71 -1.18 1.16 11.74
CA LEU A 71 -1.57 1.67 10.42
C LEU A 71 -3.05 1.47 10.13
N LEU A 72 -3.60 0.29 10.42
CA LEU A 72 -4.98 -0.06 10.02
C LEU A 72 -6.04 0.91 10.59
N PRO A 73 -5.97 1.36 11.86
CA PRO A 73 -6.92 2.36 12.36
C PRO A 73 -6.83 3.69 11.60
N VAL A 74 -5.62 4.12 11.24
CA VAL A 74 -5.42 5.38 10.51
C VAL A 74 -5.93 5.25 9.07
N LEU A 75 -5.61 4.15 8.39
CA LEU A 75 -6.13 3.87 7.06
C LEU A 75 -7.66 3.79 7.07
N LYS A 76 -8.26 3.19 8.10
CA LYS A 76 -9.72 3.12 8.25
C LYS A 76 -10.36 4.50 8.32
N SER A 77 -9.71 5.46 8.98
CA SER A 77 -10.19 6.85 9.04
C SER A 77 -10.07 7.62 7.72
N MET A 78 -9.26 7.12 6.78
CA MET A 78 -9.08 7.72 5.46
C MET A 78 -10.07 7.18 4.41
N ARG A 79 -10.92 6.20 4.77
CA ARG A 79 -11.89 5.66 3.81
C ARG A 79 -12.83 6.75 3.34
N SER A 80 -12.98 6.90 2.03
CA SER A 80 -14.05 7.70 1.46
C SER A 80 -15.31 6.83 1.39
N ILE A 81 -16.41 7.33 1.96
CA ILE A 81 -17.72 6.63 2.03
C ILE A 81 -18.20 6.26 0.62
#